data_AF-A0A3E2YQC2-F1
#
_entry.id   AF-A0A3E2YQC2-F1
#
_cell.length_a   1.000
_cell.length_b   1.000
_cell.length_c   1.000
_cell.angle_alpha   90.00
_cell.angle_beta   90.00
_cell.angle_gamma   90.00
#
_symmetry.space_group_name_H-M   'P 1'
#
loop_
_entity.id
_entity.type
_entity.pdbx_description
1 polymer ?
#
loop_
_entity_poly.entity_id
_entity_poly.type
_entity_poly.pdbx_seq_one_letter_code
_entity_poly.pdbx_strand_id
1 'polypeptide(L)'
;MSVLMDIGELRARASDGGRVPAGARPASSTLTLGSDWAELPAATELAALLPRVPVAGVRLAEPVDLCALPGHAIVRIIALLRECSSIGARVTWSLILGAEQLDLIPRLDHLPAPDRMTVRGREASAVGPWRSTGNFGLLYFRRGPGFLSVVDQRPESGRRVVLDDPAMVDVFVRGLEGCAWAEVTRNPGHAAAARDLVGDGLVLRLGDHCVTLPVHMRSWPLGAALLGGTLASAGKKPDNKT
;
A
#
# COMPACT_ATOMS: atom_id res chain seq x y z
N MET A 1 21.74 5.70 14.97
CA MET A 1 21.42 6.44 13.73
C MET A 1 21.32 5.45 12.60
N SER A 2 20.22 5.45 11.85
CA SER A 2 20.08 4.61 10.65
C SER A 2 20.85 5.25 9.51
N VAL A 3 21.60 4.46 8.74
CA VAL A 3 22.30 4.93 7.54
C VAL A 3 21.26 5.15 6.44
N LEU A 4 21.28 6.29 5.76
CA LEU A 4 20.38 6.50 4.63
C LEU A 4 20.95 5.81 3.39
N MET A 5 20.08 5.15 2.64
CA MET A 5 20.39 4.46 1.39
C MET A 5 19.41 4.97 0.33
N ASP A 6 19.89 5.24 -0.88
CA ASP A 6 19.02 5.58 -2.01
C ASP A 6 18.70 4.36 -2.91
N ILE A 7 17.86 4.56 -3.92
CA ILE A 7 17.46 3.49 -4.84
C ILE A 7 18.61 2.99 -5.72
N GLY A 8 19.58 3.84 -6.06
CA GLY A 8 20.76 3.47 -6.84
C GLY A 8 21.67 2.54 -6.06
N GLU A 9 21.93 2.86 -4.79
CA GLU A 9 22.69 2.01 -3.88
C GLU A 9 21.99 0.66 -3.63
N LEU A 10 20.66 0.65 -3.48
CA LEU A 10 19.88 -0.59 -3.36
C LEU A 10 20.05 -1.48 -4.60
N ARG A 11 19.97 -0.90 -5.80
CA ARG A 11 20.15 -1.61 -7.09
C ARG A 11 21.58 -2.18 -7.22
N ALA A 12 22.59 -1.41 -6.85
CA ALA A 12 23.98 -1.86 -6.87
C ALA A 12 24.18 -3.07 -5.94
N ARG A 13 23.74 -2.95 -4.68
CA ARG A 13 23.83 -4.05 -3.69
C ARG A 13 23.05 -5.30 -4.10
N ALA A 14 21.93 -5.15 -4.80
CA ALA A 14 21.16 -6.28 -5.30
C ALA A 14 21.86 -7.01 -6.46
N SER A 15 22.71 -6.31 -7.21
CA SER A 15 23.46 -6.81 -8.36
C SER A 15 24.75 -7.53 -7.94
N ASP A 16 25.39 -7.10 -6.84
CA ASP A 16 26.65 -7.65 -6.33
C ASP A 16 26.55 -9.06 -5.70
N GLY A 17 25.36 -9.67 -5.70
CA GLY A 17 25.24 -11.13 -5.60
C GLY A 17 25.64 -11.74 -4.25
N GLY A 18 24.79 -11.57 -3.24
CA GLY A 18 24.81 -12.40 -2.04
C GLY A 18 23.45 -12.39 -1.36
N ARG A 19 22.70 -13.49 -1.44
CA ARG A 19 21.47 -13.65 -0.63
C ARG A 19 21.91 -13.59 0.82
N VAL A 20 21.50 -12.54 1.54
CA VAL A 20 21.88 -12.39 2.95
C VAL A 20 21.38 -13.62 3.73
N PRO A 21 22.24 -14.31 4.52
CA PRO A 21 21.84 -15.48 5.28
C PRO A 21 20.68 -15.15 6.22
N ALA A 22 19.74 -16.08 6.38
CA ALA A 22 18.73 -15.99 7.42
C ALA A 22 19.43 -15.87 8.79
N GLY A 23 19.28 -14.73 9.47
CA GLY A 23 19.94 -14.45 10.75
C GLY A 23 21.03 -13.37 10.71
N ALA A 24 21.27 -12.71 9.57
CA ALA A 24 22.14 -11.54 9.54
C ALA A 24 21.60 -10.40 10.42
N ARG A 25 22.52 -9.59 10.97
CA ARG A 25 22.25 -8.43 11.82
C ARG A 25 21.10 -7.58 11.24
N PRO A 26 20.18 -7.04 12.06
CA PRO A 26 19.11 -6.18 11.56
C PRO A 26 19.73 -5.07 10.70
N ALA A 27 19.17 -4.89 9.51
CA ALA A 27 19.63 -3.87 8.59
C ALA A 27 19.59 -2.51 9.30
N SER A 28 20.73 -1.81 9.32
CA SER A 28 20.82 -0.48 9.90
C SER A 28 20.43 0.62 8.90
N SER A 29 20.23 0.27 7.62
CA SER A 29 19.99 1.24 6.56
C SER A 29 18.51 1.43 6.27
N THR A 30 18.06 2.68 6.12
CA THR A 30 16.71 3.05 5.68
C THR A 30 16.76 3.48 4.22
N LEU A 31 15.94 2.85 3.38
CA LEU A 31 15.79 3.26 1.97
C LEU A 31 15.04 4.59 1.93
N THR A 32 15.61 5.60 1.29
CA THR A 32 15.00 6.93 1.11
C THR A 32 14.61 7.12 -0.34
N LEU A 33 13.35 7.46 -0.57
CA LEU A 33 12.75 7.69 -1.89
C LEU A 33 12.02 9.04 -1.90
N GLY A 34 11.66 9.54 -3.08
CA GLY A 34 10.81 10.74 -3.19
C GLY A 34 11.53 12.06 -2.98
N SER A 35 12.86 12.10 -3.15
CA SER A 35 13.60 13.34 -3.41
C SER A 35 13.29 13.89 -4.81
N ASP A 36 13.07 12.98 -5.76
CA ASP A 36 12.44 13.24 -7.04
C ASP A 36 11.31 12.22 -7.25
N TRP A 37 10.08 12.70 -7.36
CA TRP A 37 8.90 11.85 -7.55
C TRP A 37 8.84 11.21 -8.94
N ALA A 38 9.55 11.76 -9.93
CA ALA A 38 9.65 11.17 -11.27
C ALA A 38 10.49 9.88 -11.27
N GLU A 39 11.50 9.82 -10.42
CA GLU A 39 12.48 8.73 -10.33
C GLU A 39 12.08 7.60 -9.36
N LEU A 40 10.86 7.61 -8.82
CA LEU A 40 10.39 6.53 -7.94
C LEU A 40 10.57 5.17 -8.62
N PRO A 41 11.08 4.13 -7.93
CA PRO A 41 11.09 2.79 -8.50
C PRO A 41 9.65 2.32 -8.76
N ALA A 42 9.49 1.39 -9.69
CA ALA A 42 8.22 0.66 -9.80
C ALA A 42 7.96 -0.12 -8.50
N ALA A 43 6.70 -0.31 -8.12
CA ALA A 43 6.33 -1.08 -6.95
C ALA A 43 6.87 -2.53 -7.06
N THR A 44 6.65 -3.19 -8.20
CA THR A 44 7.20 -4.52 -8.46
C THR A 44 8.72 -4.59 -8.43
N GLU A 45 9.42 -3.53 -8.84
CA GLU A 45 10.87 -3.44 -8.70
C GLU A 45 11.27 -3.46 -7.22
N LEU A 46 10.63 -2.61 -6.40
CA LEU A 46 10.89 -2.55 -4.96
C LEU A 46 10.62 -3.91 -4.28
N ALA A 47 9.53 -4.58 -4.67
CA ALA A 47 9.18 -5.91 -4.19
C ALA A 47 10.22 -6.98 -4.53
N ALA A 48 10.93 -6.83 -5.64
CA ALA A 48 12.00 -7.74 -6.04
C ALA A 48 13.34 -7.43 -5.34
N LEU A 49 13.61 -6.15 -5.04
CA LEU A 49 14.85 -5.70 -4.42
C LEU A 49 14.89 -5.90 -2.91
N LEU A 50 13.83 -5.54 -2.19
CA LEU A 50 13.82 -5.54 -0.72
C LEU A 50 14.05 -6.91 -0.06
N PRO A 51 13.58 -8.04 -0.62
CA PRO A 51 13.93 -9.36 -0.09
C PRO A 51 15.41 -9.74 -0.28
N ARG A 52 16.12 -9.10 -1.21
CA ARG A 52 17.53 -9.37 -1.54
C ARG A 52 18.48 -8.50 -0.73
N VAL A 53 18.08 -7.26 -0.47
CA VAL A 53 18.86 -6.27 0.27
C VAL A 53 18.01 -5.80 1.46
N PRO A 54 18.22 -6.38 2.66
CA PRO A 54 17.41 -6.03 3.81
C PRO A 54 17.65 -4.55 4.19
N VAL A 55 16.55 -3.84 4.45
CA VAL A 55 16.53 -2.45 4.95
C VAL A 55 15.64 -2.39 6.19
N ALA A 56 15.88 -1.39 7.07
CA ALA A 56 15.07 -1.17 8.26
C ALA A 56 13.64 -0.71 7.95
N GLY A 57 13.46 -0.13 6.75
CA GLY A 57 12.20 0.39 6.25
C GLY A 57 12.42 1.28 5.04
N VAL A 58 11.32 1.84 4.54
CA VAL A 58 11.27 2.81 3.46
C VAL A 58 10.85 4.15 4.03
N ARG A 59 11.53 5.22 3.65
CA ARG A 59 11.20 6.60 3.99
C ARG A 59 10.91 7.37 2.72
N LEU A 60 9.79 8.09 2.70
CA LEU A 60 9.59 9.15 1.73
C LEU A 60 10.24 10.44 2.27
N ALA A 61 11.18 11.00 1.51
CA ALA A 61 11.99 12.14 1.91
C ALA A 61 11.12 13.39 2.08
N GLU A 62 10.35 13.69 1.05
CA GLU A 62 9.45 14.84 1.01
C GLU A 62 8.02 14.45 1.40
N PRO A 63 7.24 15.38 1.99
CA PRO A 63 5.81 15.17 2.20
C PRO A 63 5.09 14.88 0.88
N VAL A 64 4.19 13.89 0.91
CA VAL A 64 3.31 13.57 -0.20
C VAL A 64 2.19 14.62 -0.22
N ASP A 65 2.31 15.61 -1.10
CA ASP A 65 1.32 16.67 -1.24
C ASP A 65 0.33 16.37 -2.37
N LEU A 66 -0.86 15.89 -2.00
CA LEU A 66 -1.92 15.53 -2.96
C LEU A 66 -2.50 16.74 -3.71
N CYS A 67 -2.21 17.97 -3.28
CA CYS A 67 -2.65 19.19 -3.94
C CYS A 67 -1.67 19.67 -5.00
N ALA A 68 -0.38 19.40 -4.78
CA ALA A 68 0.71 19.93 -5.61
C ALA A 68 1.30 18.88 -6.56
N LEU A 69 1.28 17.61 -6.19
CA LEU A 69 1.86 16.55 -7.00
C LEU A 69 0.99 16.23 -8.22
N PRO A 70 1.62 15.93 -9.37
CA PRO A 70 0.87 15.50 -10.55
C PRO A 70 0.26 14.12 -10.31
N GLY A 71 -0.90 13.85 -10.93
CA GLY A 71 -1.66 12.62 -10.73
C GLY A 71 -0.84 11.33 -10.94
N HIS A 72 0.06 11.31 -11.93
CA HIS A 72 0.95 10.16 -12.19
C HIS A 72 1.89 9.85 -11.03
N ALA A 73 2.39 10.87 -10.33
CA ALA A 73 3.25 10.69 -9.16
C ALA A 73 2.44 10.14 -7.99
N ILE A 74 1.22 10.68 -7.77
CA ILE A 74 0.33 10.24 -6.69
C ILE A 74 -0.01 8.76 -6.84
N VAL A 75 -0.42 8.30 -8.04
CA VAL A 75 -0.77 6.89 -8.25
C VAL A 75 0.42 5.95 -8.03
N ARG A 76 1.65 6.37 -8.38
CA ARG A 76 2.88 5.60 -8.14
C ARG A 76 3.23 5.53 -6.65
N ILE A 77 3.05 6.63 -5.92
CA ILE A 77 3.24 6.66 -4.46
C ILE A 77 2.25 5.71 -3.78
N ILE A 78 0.98 5.73 -4.19
CA ILE A 78 -0.04 4.80 -3.65
C ILE A 78 0.34 3.35 -3.95
N ALA A 79 0.77 3.05 -5.18
CA ALA A 79 1.24 1.71 -5.55
C ALA A 79 2.41 1.26 -4.67
N LEU A 80 3.36 2.16 -4.39
CA LEU A 80 4.50 1.91 -3.52
C LEU A 80 4.08 1.66 -2.07
N LEU A 81 3.20 2.47 -1.50
CA LEU A 81 2.68 2.29 -0.13
C LEU A 81 1.97 0.94 0.02
N ARG A 82 1.14 0.59 -0.97
CA ARG A 82 0.44 -0.70 -1.05
C ARG A 82 1.45 -1.86 -1.15
N GLU A 83 2.51 -1.68 -1.91
CA GLU A 83 3.53 -2.71 -2.09
C GLU A 83 4.35 -2.94 -0.83
N CYS A 84 4.79 -1.87 -0.17
CA CYS A 84 5.44 -1.96 1.14
C CYS A 84 4.56 -2.69 2.15
N SER A 85 3.25 -2.41 2.17
CA SER A 85 2.28 -3.14 2.99
C SER A 85 2.24 -4.64 2.65
N SER A 86 2.24 -4.97 1.36
CA SER A 86 2.19 -6.37 0.87
C SER A 86 3.38 -7.22 1.35
N ILE A 87 4.58 -6.64 1.42
CA ILE A 87 5.79 -7.33 1.86
C ILE A 87 6.13 -7.10 3.34
N GLY A 88 5.30 -6.34 4.07
CA GLY A 88 5.53 -6.01 5.48
C GLY A 88 6.68 -5.03 5.73
N ALA A 89 7.07 -4.24 4.74
CA ALA A 89 8.07 -3.18 4.91
C ALA A 89 7.46 -1.99 5.66
N ARG A 90 8.12 -1.57 6.74
CA ARG A 90 7.75 -0.33 7.45
C ARG A 90 7.95 0.85 6.51
N VAL A 91 6.96 1.75 6.45
CA VAL A 91 7.06 3.01 5.72
C VAL A 91 6.94 4.19 6.69
N THR A 92 7.84 5.16 6.57
CA THR A 92 7.75 6.46 7.23
C THR A 92 7.51 7.53 6.17
N TRP A 93 6.40 8.25 6.28
CA TRP A 93 6.00 9.26 5.31
C TRP A 93 5.10 10.31 5.95
N SER A 94 4.85 11.41 5.25
CA SER A 94 3.93 12.48 5.68
C SER A 94 3.01 12.85 4.54
N LEU A 95 1.78 13.25 4.87
CA LEU A 95 0.72 13.55 3.92
C LEU A 95 0.28 15.02 4.05
N ILE A 96 0.20 15.71 2.92
CA ILE A 96 -0.43 17.03 2.82
C ILE A 96 -1.62 16.89 1.87
N LEU A 97 -2.78 17.43 2.27
CA LEU A 97 -3.99 17.45 1.46
C LEU A 97 -4.75 18.77 1.62
N GLY A 98 -5.62 19.08 0.68
CA GLY A 98 -6.57 20.18 0.73
C GLY A 98 -7.88 19.72 1.33
N ALA A 99 -8.81 20.65 1.53
CA ALA A 99 -10.14 20.32 2.04
C ALA A 99 -10.93 19.46 1.04
N GLU A 100 -10.66 19.66 -0.25
CA GLU A 100 -11.30 19.00 -1.38
C GLU A 100 -10.84 17.55 -1.59
N GLN A 101 -9.70 17.11 -1.02
CA GLN A 101 -9.23 15.72 -1.08
C GLN A 101 -9.53 14.92 0.21
N LEU A 102 -10.29 15.48 1.15
CA LEU A 102 -10.65 14.76 2.39
C LEU A 102 -11.44 13.48 2.13
N ASP A 103 -12.18 13.42 1.02
CA ASP A 103 -12.94 12.24 0.58
C ASP A 103 -12.05 11.07 0.11
N LEU A 104 -10.77 11.33 -0.15
CA LEU A 104 -9.78 10.29 -0.47
C LEU A 104 -9.38 9.48 0.77
N ILE A 105 -9.54 10.02 1.99
CA ILE A 105 -9.03 9.37 3.21
C ILE A 105 -9.65 7.98 3.42
N PRO A 106 -10.98 7.78 3.37
CA PRO A 106 -11.57 6.44 3.49
C PRO A 106 -11.11 5.45 2.42
N ARG A 107 -10.61 5.94 1.28
CA ARG A 107 -10.08 5.11 0.18
C ARG A 107 -8.63 4.71 0.37
N LEU A 108 -7.89 5.41 1.24
CA LEU A 108 -6.46 5.24 1.45
C LEU A 108 -6.12 4.76 2.86
N ASP A 109 -7.04 4.88 3.81
CA ASP A 109 -6.80 4.57 5.23
C ASP A 109 -6.58 3.08 5.56
N HIS A 110 -6.67 2.20 4.56
CA HIS A 110 -6.23 0.81 4.62
C HIS A 110 -4.74 0.62 4.31
N LEU A 111 -4.08 1.61 3.71
CA LEU A 111 -2.64 1.62 3.42
C LEU A 111 -1.83 2.01 4.66
N PRO A 112 -0.49 1.88 4.69
CA PRO A 112 0.31 2.31 5.84
C PRO A 112 0.07 3.77 6.21
N ALA A 113 -0.26 4.03 7.48
CA ALA A 113 -0.52 5.37 7.99
C ALA A 113 0.67 6.32 7.81
N PRO A 114 0.44 7.60 7.46
CA PRO A 114 1.49 8.61 7.54
C PRO A 114 1.82 8.93 9.00
N ASP A 115 3.08 9.27 9.28
CA ASP A 115 3.52 9.72 10.61
C ASP A 115 2.91 11.09 10.96
N ARG A 116 2.66 11.91 9.94
CA ARG A 116 2.03 13.22 10.04
C ARG A 116 1.11 13.47 8.87
N MET A 117 -0.03 14.08 9.15
CA MET A 117 -0.98 14.53 8.14
C MET A 117 -1.34 15.99 8.39
N THR A 118 -1.34 16.79 7.33
CA THR A 118 -1.66 18.22 7.37
C THR A 118 -2.72 18.54 6.33
N VAL A 119 -3.79 19.21 6.76
CA VAL A 119 -4.80 19.76 5.84
C VAL A 119 -4.51 21.24 5.64
N ARG A 120 -4.23 21.66 4.41
CA ARG A 120 -3.95 23.05 4.07
C ARG A 120 -5.12 23.95 4.50
N GLY A 121 -4.79 25.09 5.11
CA GLY A 121 -5.79 26.03 5.62
C GLY A 121 -6.49 25.61 6.92
N ARG A 122 -6.05 24.54 7.59
CA ARG A 122 -6.57 24.12 8.90
C ARG A 122 -5.41 23.87 9.87
N GLU A 123 -5.34 24.65 10.96
CA GLU A 123 -4.19 24.59 11.89
C GLU A 123 -4.10 23.29 12.71
N ALA A 124 -5.15 22.48 12.74
CA ALA A 124 -5.08 21.10 13.21
C ALA A 124 -6.30 20.34 12.66
N SER A 125 -6.14 19.57 11.59
CA SER A 125 -7.18 18.60 11.23
C SER A 125 -7.01 17.37 12.11
N ALA A 126 -7.86 17.25 13.14
CA ALA A 126 -8.15 15.98 13.76
C ALA A 126 -8.90 15.12 12.74
N VAL A 127 -8.19 14.57 11.77
CA VAL A 127 -8.70 13.41 11.04
C VAL A 127 -8.75 12.27 12.04
N GLY A 128 -9.83 11.49 12.01
CA GLY A 128 -9.95 10.28 12.83
C GLY A 128 -8.76 9.34 12.63
N PRO A 129 -8.60 8.33 13.50
CA PRO A 129 -7.47 7.41 13.42
C PRO A 129 -7.43 6.73 12.05
N TRP A 130 -6.25 6.72 11.45
CA TRP A 130 -5.99 6.03 10.19
C TRP A 130 -6.23 4.52 10.39
N ARG A 131 -7.20 3.92 9.70
CA ARG A 131 -7.73 2.59 10.07
C ARG A 131 -6.66 1.49 10.10
N SER A 132 -5.65 1.59 9.25
CA SER A 132 -4.52 0.65 9.22
C SER A 132 -3.69 0.61 10.51
N THR A 133 -3.79 1.59 11.41
CA THR A 133 -3.02 1.59 12.66
C THR A 133 -3.55 0.55 13.65
N GLY A 134 -4.84 0.23 13.58
CA GLY A 134 -5.50 -0.75 14.44
C GLY A 134 -5.82 -2.08 13.74
N ASN A 135 -5.93 -2.08 12.41
CA ASN A 135 -6.37 -3.24 11.65
C ASN A 135 -5.48 -3.49 10.43
N PHE A 136 -4.83 -4.66 10.39
CA PHE A 136 -4.14 -5.12 9.19
C PHE A 136 -5.11 -5.82 8.22
N GLY A 137 -4.89 -5.68 6.92
CA GLY A 137 -5.62 -6.45 5.91
C GLY A 137 -7.07 -6.00 5.71
N LEU A 138 -7.35 -4.69 5.79
CA LEU A 138 -8.68 -4.14 5.54
C LEU A 138 -9.11 -4.23 4.07
N LEU A 139 -8.17 -4.18 3.12
CA LEU A 139 -8.46 -4.35 1.70
C LEU A 139 -7.30 -5.09 1.03
N TYR A 140 -7.53 -6.34 0.64
CA TYR A 140 -6.50 -7.16 0.03
C TYR A 140 -7.04 -8.05 -1.08
N PHE A 141 -6.13 -8.53 -1.93
CA PHE A 141 -6.44 -9.53 -2.93
C PHE A 141 -5.45 -10.68 -2.92
N ARG A 142 -5.88 -11.80 -3.48
CA ARG A 142 -5.05 -12.96 -3.80
C ARG A 142 -5.26 -13.32 -5.25
N ARG A 143 -4.17 -13.73 -5.91
CA ARG A 143 -4.22 -14.16 -7.31
C ARG A 143 -4.36 -15.68 -7.38
N GLY A 144 -5.39 -16.14 -8.07
CA GLY A 144 -5.56 -17.52 -8.50
C GLY A 144 -5.30 -17.68 -10.01
N PRO A 145 -5.38 -18.91 -10.54
CA PRO A 145 -5.30 -19.15 -11.98
C PRO A 145 -6.52 -18.53 -12.69
N GLY A 146 -6.32 -17.42 -13.39
CA GLY A 146 -7.37 -16.75 -14.17
C GLY A 146 -8.36 -15.89 -13.37
N PHE A 147 -8.24 -15.81 -12.05
CA PHE A 147 -9.13 -15.00 -11.21
C PHE A 147 -8.39 -14.28 -10.07
N LEU A 148 -9.05 -13.30 -9.47
CA LEU A 148 -8.60 -12.59 -8.27
C LEU A 148 -9.67 -12.72 -7.18
N SER A 149 -9.28 -13.13 -5.96
CA SER A 149 -10.16 -13.06 -4.80
C SER A 149 -9.82 -11.80 -4.01
N VAL A 150 -10.76 -10.86 -3.94
CA VAL A 150 -10.63 -9.60 -3.21
C VAL A 150 -11.48 -9.67 -1.96
N VAL A 151 -10.91 -9.22 -0.84
CA VAL A 151 -11.59 -9.09 0.44
C VAL A 151 -11.49 -7.64 0.86
N ASP A 152 -12.65 -7.04 1.09
CA ASP A 152 -12.83 -5.65 1.51
C ASP A 152 -13.57 -5.63 2.84
N GLN A 153 -12.82 -5.40 3.92
CA GLN A 153 -13.32 -5.26 5.28
C GLN A 153 -13.45 -3.80 5.70
N ARG A 154 -13.34 -2.85 4.76
CA ARG A 154 -13.60 -1.45 5.08
C ARG A 154 -15.09 -1.29 5.46
N PRO A 155 -15.41 -0.51 6.51
CA PRO A 155 -16.77 -0.25 6.97
C PRO A 155 -17.83 0.02 5.90
N GLU A 156 -17.45 0.66 4.80
CA GLU A 156 -18.35 1.01 3.69
C GLU A 156 -18.67 -0.14 2.73
N SER A 157 -17.96 -1.27 2.79
CA SER A 157 -18.11 -2.37 1.81
C SER A 157 -18.34 -3.73 2.45
N GLY A 158 -17.51 -4.14 3.42
CA GLY A 158 -17.67 -5.39 4.17
C GLY A 158 -17.92 -6.66 3.32
N ARG A 159 -17.28 -6.78 2.14
CA ARG A 159 -17.57 -7.82 1.15
C ARG A 159 -16.36 -8.63 0.71
N ARG A 160 -16.63 -9.80 0.15
CA ARG A 160 -15.67 -10.61 -0.59
C ARG A 160 -16.17 -10.77 -2.02
N VAL A 161 -15.31 -10.48 -3.00
CA VAL A 161 -15.62 -10.59 -4.42
C VAL A 161 -14.57 -11.46 -5.11
N VAL A 162 -15.02 -12.20 -6.12
CA VAL A 162 -14.15 -12.91 -7.05
C VAL A 162 -14.25 -12.19 -8.39
N LEU A 163 -13.12 -11.75 -8.92
CA LEU A 163 -13.00 -11.19 -10.25
C LEU A 163 -12.50 -12.30 -11.17
N ASP A 164 -13.37 -12.80 -12.05
CA ASP A 164 -13.08 -13.85 -13.03
C ASP A 164 -13.36 -13.40 -14.48
N ASP A 165 -14.05 -12.27 -14.67
CA ASP A 165 -14.13 -11.60 -15.96
C ASP A 165 -12.74 -11.15 -16.44
N PRO A 166 -12.31 -11.55 -17.66
CA PRO A 166 -10.99 -11.23 -18.17
C PRO A 166 -10.68 -9.72 -18.28
N ALA A 167 -11.69 -8.89 -18.59
CA ALA A 167 -11.47 -7.44 -18.72
C ALA A 167 -11.29 -6.80 -17.34
N MET A 168 -12.08 -7.21 -16.34
CA MET A 168 -11.89 -6.79 -14.94
C MET A 168 -10.51 -7.21 -14.41
N VAL A 169 -10.10 -8.45 -14.65
CA VAL A 169 -8.79 -8.95 -14.23
C VAL A 169 -7.66 -8.16 -14.90
N ASP A 170 -7.73 -7.90 -16.21
CA ASP A 170 -6.69 -7.13 -16.91
C ASP A 170 -6.62 -5.68 -16.41
N VAL A 171 -7.76 -4.99 -16.25
CA VAL A 171 -7.80 -3.63 -15.70
C VAL A 171 -7.20 -3.59 -14.29
N PHE A 172 -7.61 -4.52 -13.42
CA PHE A 172 -7.11 -4.61 -12.05
C PHE A 172 -5.60 -4.82 -12.01
N VAL A 173 -5.08 -5.75 -12.81
CA VAL A 173 -3.64 -6.07 -12.85
C VAL A 173 -2.84 -4.93 -13.45
N ARG A 174 -3.32 -4.30 -14.54
CA ARG A 174 -2.66 -3.18 -15.19
C ARG A 174 -2.59 -1.95 -14.29
N GLY A 175 -3.61 -1.72 -13.47
CA GLY A 175 -3.63 -0.64 -12.47
C GLY A 175 -2.69 -0.85 -11.28
N LEU A 176 -2.03 -2.00 -11.11
CA LEU A 176 -1.18 -2.26 -9.95
C LEU A 176 -0.03 -1.25 -9.83
N GLU A 177 0.67 -0.91 -10.90
CA GLU A 177 1.80 0.05 -10.82
C GLU A 177 1.36 1.52 -10.75
N GLY A 178 0.06 1.77 -10.92
CA GLY A 178 -0.41 3.08 -11.37
C GLY A 178 -0.16 3.24 -12.88
N CYS A 179 -1.16 3.68 -13.61
CA CYS A 179 -1.06 3.87 -15.06
C CYS A 179 -1.98 5.00 -15.52
N ALA A 180 -1.87 5.38 -16.81
CA ALA A 180 -2.82 6.31 -17.39
C ALA A 180 -4.21 5.64 -17.53
N TRP A 181 -5.27 6.40 -17.28
CA TRP A 181 -6.65 5.93 -17.39
C TRP A 181 -6.97 5.40 -18.79
N ALA A 182 -6.37 5.99 -19.82
CA ALA A 182 -6.50 5.54 -21.21
C ALA A 182 -6.00 4.10 -21.41
N GLU A 183 -5.02 3.63 -20.64
CA GLU A 183 -4.47 2.28 -20.77
C GLU A 183 -5.45 1.21 -20.29
N VAL A 184 -6.26 1.53 -19.29
CA VAL A 184 -7.30 0.64 -18.74
C VAL A 184 -8.68 0.88 -19.36
N THR A 185 -8.80 1.82 -20.30
CA THR A 185 -10.06 2.13 -21.01
C THR A 185 -9.93 2.03 -22.53
N ARG A 186 -8.90 1.33 -23.00
CA ARG A 186 -8.52 1.13 -24.42
C ARG A 186 -9.63 0.63 -25.36
N ASN A 187 -10.68 0.01 -24.83
CA ASN A 187 -11.86 -0.40 -25.58
C ASN A 187 -13.12 -0.40 -24.68
N PRO A 188 -14.34 -0.51 -25.24
CA PRO A 188 -15.57 -0.40 -24.47
C PRO A 188 -15.71 -1.38 -23.30
N GLY A 189 -15.23 -2.62 -23.46
CA GLY A 189 -15.27 -3.63 -22.40
C GLY A 189 -14.36 -3.28 -21.22
N HIS A 190 -13.13 -2.82 -21.50
CA HIS A 190 -12.22 -2.36 -20.46
C HIS A 190 -12.71 -1.07 -19.81
N ALA A 191 -13.32 -0.16 -20.58
CA ALA A 191 -13.92 1.06 -20.03
C ALA A 191 -15.09 0.78 -19.08
N ALA A 192 -15.93 -0.22 -19.38
CA ALA A 192 -16.98 -0.68 -18.46
C ALA A 192 -16.36 -1.28 -17.19
N ALA A 193 -15.46 -2.26 -17.34
CA ALA A 193 -14.76 -2.90 -16.23
C ALA A 193 -14.03 -1.89 -15.31
N ALA A 194 -13.36 -0.90 -15.89
CA ALA A 194 -12.67 0.14 -15.13
C ALA A 194 -13.64 1.03 -14.34
N ARG A 195 -14.79 1.40 -14.92
CA ARG A 195 -15.83 2.15 -14.18
C ARG A 195 -16.40 1.34 -13.03
N ASP A 196 -16.67 0.05 -13.26
CA ASP A 196 -17.20 -0.84 -12.23
C ASP A 196 -16.20 -0.99 -11.08
N LEU A 197 -14.92 -1.23 -11.39
CA LEU A 197 -13.85 -1.31 -10.38
C LEU A 197 -13.62 0.00 -9.61
N VAL A 198 -13.84 1.16 -10.24
CA VAL A 198 -13.82 2.47 -9.57
C VAL A 198 -15.03 2.66 -8.67
N GLY A 199 -16.23 2.31 -9.15
CA GLY A 199 -17.46 2.34 -8.37
C GLY A 199 -17.39 1.41 -7.16
N ASP A 200 -16.76 0.26 -7.34
CA ASP A 200 -16.49 -0.73 -6.31
C ASP A 200 -15.40 -0.34 -5.31
N GLY A 201 -14.71 0.78 -5.55
CA GLY A 201 -13.63 1.27 -4.70
C GLY A 201 -12.40 0.36 -4.70
N LEU A 202 -12.21 -0.46 -5.75
CA LEU A 202 -11.04 -1.32 -5.94
C LEU A 202 -9.96 -0.64 -6.79
N VAL A 203 -10.35 0.31 -7.63
CA VAL A 203 -9.46 1.20 -8.37
C VAL A 203 -9.75 2.63 -7.96
N LEU A 204 -8.70 3.40 -7.65
CA LEU A 204 -8.78 4.84 -7.49
C LEU A 204 -8.42 5.50 -8.82
N ARG A 205 -9.28 6.39 -9.30
CA ARG A 205 -9.00 7.28 -10.42
C ARG A 205 -8.70 8.69 -9.91
N LEU A 206 -7.61 9.28 -10.40
CA LEU A 206 -7.18 10.65 -10.13
C LEU A 206 -6.91 11.35 -11.46
N GLY A 207 -7.90 12.11 -11.95
CA GLY A 207 -7.85 12.72 -13.27
C GLY A 207 -7.66 11.67 -14.37
N ASP A 208 -6.54 11.78 -15.10
CA ASP A 208 -6.16 10.89 -16.20
C ASP A 208 -5.29 9.69 -15.77
N HIS A 209 -5.19 9.43 -14.46
CA HIS A 209 -4.41 8.31 -13.93
C HIS A 209 -5.26 7.45 -13.01
N CYS A 210 -4.86 6.19 -12.82
CA CYS A 210 -5.51 5.30 -11.88
C CYS A 210 -4.55 4.31 -11.23
N VAL A 211 -4.94 3.80 -10.06
CA VAL A 211 -4.21 2.77 -9.31
C VAL A 211 -5.16 1.79 -8.64
N THR A 212 -4.78 0.52 -8.65
CA THR A 212 -5.47 -0.55 -7.93
C THR A 212 -5.14 -0.48 -6.44
N LEU A 213 -6.17 -0.44 -5.59
CA LEU A 213 -6.04 -0.20 -4.15
C LEU A 213 -5.77 -1.46 -3.29
N PRO A 214 -6.35 -2.64 -3.57
CA PRO A 214 -6.17 -3.79 -2.69
C PRO A 214 -4.72 -4.26 -2.58
N VAL A 215 -4.26 -4.48 -1.34
CA VAL A 215 -2.91 -4.98 -1.06
C VAL A 215 -2.79 -6.43 -1.52
N HIS A 216 -1.70 -6.78 -2.21
CA HIS A 216 -1.46 -8.17 -2.59
C HIS A 216 -1.10 -9.01 -1.36
N MET A 217 -1.96 -9.94 -0.96
CA MET A 217 -1.69 -10.82 0.18
C MET A 217 -0.86 -12.03 -0.29
N ARG A 218 0.47 -11.90 -0.30
CA ARG A 218 1.40 -12.94 -0.78
C ARG A 218 1.58 -14.11 0.19
N SER A 219 1.50 -13.84 1.49
CA SER A 219 1.60 -14.83 2.56
C SER A 219 0.55 -14.54 3.63
N TRP A 220 -0.04 -15.58 4.22
CA TRP A 220 -0.88 -15.38 5.38
C TRP A 220 -0.03 -14.90 6.57
N PRO A 221 -0.49 -13.91 7.35
CA PRO A 221 0.20 -13.46 8.56
C PRO A 221 0.05 -14.45 9.72
N LEU A 222 0.15 -15.77 9.47
CA LEU A 222 0.06 -16.79 10.52
C LEU A 222 1.20 -16.64 11.54
N GLY A 223 2.38 -16.14 11.14
CA GLY A 223 3.49 -15.90 12.06
C GLY A 223 3.43 -14.57 12.82
N ALA A 224 3.06 -13.47 12.16
CA ALA A 224 3.11 -12.12 12.76
C ALA A 224 1.92 -11.84 13.70
N ALA A 225 0.72 -12.35 13.39
CA ALA A 225 -0.44 -12.22 14.26
C ALA A 225 -0.32 -13.12 15.52
N LEU A 226 0.31 -14.30 15.40
CA LEU A 226 0.56 -15.19 16.55
C LEU A 226 1.74 -14.75 17.42
N LEU A 227 2.71 -13.99 16.89
CA LEU A 227 3.90 -13.55 17.64
C LEU A 227 3.81 -12.10 18.16
N GLY A 228 2.86 -11.28 17.68
CA GLY A 228 2.68 -9.88 18.10
C GLY A 228 1.35 -9.56 18.79
N GLY A 229 0.39 -10.49 18.80
CA GLY A 229 -0.94 -10.30 19.39
C GLY A 229 -1.15 -11.15 20.64
N THR A 230 -0.94 -10.57 21.81
CA THR A 230 -1.58 -10.92 23.10
C THR A 230 -2.00 -12.39 23.32
N LEU A 231 -1.04 -13.23 23.73
CA LEU A 231 -1.33 -14.41 24.56
C LEU A 231 -1.63 -14.07 26.04
N ALA A 232 -1.81 -12.79 26.39
CA ALA A 232 -2.08 -12.36 27.76
C ALA A 232 -3.57 -12.38 28.18
N SER A 233 -4.49 -12.89 27.36
CA SER A 233 -5.93 -12.87 27.67
C SER A 233 -6.65 -14.23 27.60
N ALA A 234 -5.95 -15.34 27.36
CA ALA A 234 -6.55 -16.66 27.43
C ALA A 234 -6.24 -17.30 28.79
N GLY A 235 -6.91 -16.83 29.85
CA GLY A 235 -6.70 -17.40 31.18
C GLY A 235 -7.33 -16.64 32.34
N LYS A 236 -8.57 -16.17 32.23
CA LYS A 236 -9.35 -15.83 33.43
C LYS A 236 -10.66 -16.61 33.41
N LYS A 237 -10.63 -17.75 34.10
CA LYS A 237 -11.82 -18.53 34.45
C LYS A 237 -12.74 -17.62 35.29
N PRO A 238 -14.05 -17.52 35.00
CA PRO A 238 -14.95 -16.78 35.85
C PRO A 238 -15.09 -17.53 37.18
N ASP A 239 -14.70 -16.88 38.28
CA ASP A 239 -15.04 -17.33 39.63
C ASP A 239 -16.55 -17.15 39.80
N ASN A 240 -17.23 -18.29 39.85
CA ASN A 240 -18.63 -18.38 40.22
C ASN A 240 -18.71 -18.17 41.74
N LYS A 241 -19.23 -17.02 42.17
CA LYS A 241 -19.61 -16.82 43.58
C LYS A 241 -21.03 -17.33 43.79
N THR A 242 -21.15 -18.37 44.61
CA THR A 242 -22.35 -18.65 45.40
C THR A 242 -22.09 -18.16 46.82
#